data_AF-A0A6L3F1M7-F1
#
_entry.id   AF-A0A6L3F1M7-F1
#
_cell.length_a   1.000
_cell.length_b   1.000
_cell.length_c   1.000
_cell.angle_alpha   90.00
_cell.angle_beta   90.00
_cell.angle_gamma   90.00
#
_symmetry.space_group_name_H-M   'P 1'
#
loop_
_entity.id
_entity.type
_entity.pdbx_description
1 polymer ?
#
loop_
_entity_poly.entity_id
_entity_poly.type
_entity_poly.pdbx_seq_one_letter_code
_entity_poly.pdbx_strand_id
1 'polypeptide(L)'
;MTNQETLEQAQLIKKVVKAVNRYGLRLPALVALEAGHPITFLSSQLLWIAQPALSLLMPSQPIHQFARLLEEPSAVQMLIEQLESQG
;
A
#
# COMPACT_ATOMS: atom_id res chain seq x y z
N MET A 1 -13.30 -16.04 6.73
CA MET A 1 -12.43 -14.84 6.76
C MET A 1 -12.25 -14.45 8.21
N THR A 2 -11.05 -14.70 8.74
CA THR A 2 -10.77 -14.73 10.18
C THR A 2 -10.43 -13.31 10.63
N ASN A 3 -11.06 -12.80 11.69
CA ASN A 3 -10.90 -11.43 12.20
C ASN A 3 -9.44 -10.96 12.40
N GLN A 4 -8.47 -11.89 12.48
CA GLN A 4 -7.05 -11.59 12.63
C GLN A 4 -6.40 -11.04 11.35
N GLU A 5 -6.81 -11.49 10.15
CA GLU A 5 -6.21 -11.06 8.88
C GLU A 5 -6.50 -9.57 8.61
N THR A 6 -7.72 -9.13 8.92
CA THR A 6 -8.15 -7.72 8.80
C THR A 6 -7.39 -6.80 9.74
N LEU A 7 -7.03 -7.28 10.94
CA LEU A 7 -6.27 -6.49 11.93
C LEU A 7 -4.81 -6.30 11.49
N GLU A 8 -4.17 -7.35 10.97
CA GLU A 8 -2.80 -7.27 10.44
C GLU A 8 -2.74 -6.33 9.22
N GLN A 9 -3.72 -6.44 8.31
CA GLN A 9 -3.86 -5.52 7.18
C GLN A 9 -4.03 -4.07 7.63
N ALA A 10 -4.90 -3.80 8.60
CA ALA A 10 -5.13 -2.45 9.12
C ALA A 10 -3.87 -1.84 9.76
N GLN A 11 -3.05 -2.65 10.45
CA GLN A 11 -1.78 -2.19 10.99
C GLN A 11 -0.75 -1.90 9.90
N LEU A 12 -0.71 -2.72 8.85
CA LEU A 12 0.15 -2.49 7.69
C LEU A 12 -0.19 -1.15 7.04
N ILE A 13 -1.47 -0.93 6.72
CA ILE A 13 -1.99 0.29 6.09
C ILE A 13 -1.60 1.53 6.90
N LYS A 14 -1.79 1.50 8.23
CA LYS A 14 -1.41 2.61 9.11
C LYS A 14 0.08 2.93 9.04
N LYS A 15 0.95 1.92 8.97
CA LYS A 15 2.40 2.13 8.83
C LYS A 15 2.72 2.75 7.48
N VAL A 16 2.08 2.30 6.40
CA VAL A 16 2.28 2.82 5.03
C VAL A 16 1.92 4.30 4.97
N VAL A 17 0.70 4.64 5.41
CA VAL A 17 0.21 6.03 5.42
C VAL A 17 1.15 6.94 6.21
N LYS A 18 1.62 6.48 7.37
CA LYS A 18 2.57 7.25 8.19
C LYS A 18 3.91 7.47 7.49
N ALA A 19 4.43 6.45 6.80
CA ALA A 19 5.66 6.59 6.02
C ALA A 19 5.45 7.57 4.86
N VAL A 20 4.43 7.36 4.03
CA VAL A 20 4.10 8.22 2.87
C VAL A 20 3.94 9.69 3.28
N ASN A 21 3.21 9.96 4.36
CA ASN A 21 3.03 11.32 4.88
C ASN A 21 4.34 11.93 5.38
N ARG A 22 5.21 11.15 6.04
CA ARG A 22 6.51 11.63 6.53
C ARG A 22 7.42 12.13 5.41
N TYR A 23 7.33 11.54 4.22
CA TYR A 23 8.16 11.93 3.06
C TYR A 23 7.45 12.90 2.10
N GLY A 24 6.24 13.38 2.45
CA GLY A 24 5.46 14.28 1.58
C GLY A 24 4.97 13.61 0.29
N LEU A 25 4.94 12.27 0.25
CA LEU A 25 4.59 11.49 -0.94
C LEU A 25 3.09 11.18 -1.04
N ARG A 26 2.23 11.89 -0.28
CA ARG A 26 0.79 11.63 -0.24
C ARG A 26 0.16 11.72 -1.63
N LEU A 27 0.38 12.84 -2.33
CA LEU A 27 -0.17 13.10 -3.65
C LEU A 27 0.27 12.05 -4.70
N PRO A 28 1.57 11.75 -4.87
CA PRO A 28 2.00 10.73 -5.83
C PRO A 28 1.53 9.32 -5.45
N ALA A 29 1.41 8.98 -4.15
CA ALA A 29 0.87 7.70 -3.72
C ALA A 29 -0.61 7.55 -4.09
N LEU A 30 -1.40 8.61 -3.90
CA LEU A 30 -2.83 8.62 -4.23
C LEU A 30 -3.04 8.47 -5.74
N VAL A 31 -2.32 9.26 -6.55
CA VAL A 31 -2.36 9.18 -8.01
C VAL A 31 -1.95 7.79 -8.51
N ALA A 32 -0.92 7.17 -7.93
CA ALA A 32 -0.50 5.82 -8.30
C ALA A 32 -1.53 4.75 -7.94
N LEU A 33 -2.22 4.89 -6.80
CA LEU A 33 -3.26 3.97 -6.36
C LEU A 33 -4.53 4.10 -7.19
N GLU A 34 -4.97 5.32 -7.50
CA GLU A 34 -6.13 5.57 -8.37
C GLU A 34 -5.85 5.17 -9.82
N ALA A 35 -4.65 5.45 -10.35
CA ALA A 35 -4.22 5.00 -11.67
C ALA A 35 -4.01 3.48 -11.73
N GLY A 36 -3.91 2.81 -10.57
CA GLY A 36 -3.73 1.37 -10.42
C GLY A 36 -5.00 0.53 -10.62
N HIS A 37 -6.18 1.16 -10.69
CA HIS A 37 -7.46 0.46 -10.85
C HIS A 37 -7.61 -0.44 -12.11
N PRO A 38 -6.88 -0.26 -13.24
CA PRO A 38 -6.88 -1.23 -14.34
C PRO A 38 -5.73 -2.26 -14.26
N ILE A 39 -4.95 -2.33 -13.17
CA ILE A 39 -3.75 -3.17 -13.06
C ILE A 39 -4.03 -4.47 -12.29
N THR A 40 -5.10 -5.20 -12.62
CA THR A 40 -5.28 -6.57 -12.12
C THR A 40 -4.27 -7.55 -12.76
N PHE A 41 -3.55 -7.13 -13.82
CA PHE A 41 -2.66 -8.01 -14.60
C PHE A 41 -1.16 -7.79 -14.41
N LEU A 42 -0.73 -6.75 -13.68
CA LEU A 42 0.68 -6.35 -13.54
C LEU A 42 1.18 -6.29 -12.08
N SER A 43 0.42 -6.84 -11.13
CA SER A 43 0.67 -6.74 -9.68
C SER A 43 2.03 -7.33 -9.26
N SER A 44 2.41 -8.48 -9.79
CA SER A 44 3.65 -9.17 -9.41
C SER A 44 4.90 -8.45 -9.90
N GLN A 45 4.87 -7.77 -11.06
CA GLN A 45 6.03 -7.08 -11.64
C GLN A 45 6.16 -5.62 -11.20
N LEU A 46 5.03 -4.94 -10.94
CA LEU A 46 5.05 -3.56 -10.46
C LEU A 46 5.70 -3.45 -9.08
N LEU A 47 5.51 -4.47 -8.24
CA LEU A 47 6.11 -4.52 -6.91
C LEU A 47 7.65 -4.57 -6.94
N TRP A 48 8.24 -5.27 -7.92
CA TRP A 48 9.70 -5.28 -8.12
C TRP A 48 10.22 -3.90 -8.56
N ILE A 49 9.45 -3.16 -9.35
CA ILE A 49 9.78 -1.79 -9.77
C ILE A 49 9.62 -0.80 -8.59
N ALA A 50 8.59 -0.99 -7.77
CA ALA A 50 8.33 -0.16 -6.58
C ALA A 50 9.22 -0.53 -5.38
N GLN A 51 9.89 -1.68 -5.41
CA GLN A 51 10.74 -2.21 -4.35
C GLN A 51 11.76 -1.21 -3.77
N PRO A 52 12.55 -0.46 -4.57
CA PRO A 52 13.49 0.51 -4.02
C PRO A 52 12.80 1.64 -3.25
N ALA A 53 11.67 2.15 -3.74
CA ALA A 53 10.90 3.18 -3.04
C ALA A 53 10.28 2.63 -1.75
N LEU A 54 9.70 1.42 -1.81
CA LEU A 54 9.13 0.74 -0.65
C LEU A 54 10.17 0.39 0.41
N SER A 55 11.38 0.01 0.01
CA SER A 55 12.49 -0.29 0.93
C SER A 55 12.97 0.96 1.68
N LEU A 56 12.94 2.13 1.03
CA LEU A 56 13.24 3.42 1.69
C LEU A 56 12.16 3.82 2.68
N LEU A 57 10.88 3.52 2.38
CA LEU A 57 9.74 3.86 3.22
C LEU A 57 9.57 2.87 4.38
N MET A 58 9.84 1.59 4.15
CA MET A 58 9.53 0.46 5.04
C MET A 58 10.58 -0.66 4.98
N PRO A 59 11.82 -0.40 5.45
CA PRO A 59 12.94 -1.33 5.33
C PRO A 59 12.76 -2.66 6.09
N SER A 60 11.85 -2.72 7.07
CA SER A 60 11.68 -3.88 7.95
C SER A 60 10.50 -4.78 7.59
N GLN A 61 9.74 -4.46 6.54
CA GLN A 61 8.53 -5.22 6.19
C GLN A 61 8.76 -6.08 4.94
N PRO A 62 8.41 -7.37 4.97
CA PRO A 62 8.62 -8.26 3.83
C PRO A 62 7.74 -7.81 2.67
N ILE A 63 8.37 -7.54 1.52
CA ILE A 63 7.75 -7.13 0.26
C ILE A 63 6.57 -8.03 -0.12
N HIS A 64 6.65 -9.33 0.21
CA HIS A 64 5.58 -10.31 -0.01
C HIS A 64 4.26 -9.99 0.73
N GLN A 65 4.32 -9.34 1.90
CA GLN A 65 3.12 -8.88 2.61
C GLN A 65 2.51 -7.66 1.92
N PHE A 66 3.35 -6.80 1.34
CA PHE A 66 2.90 -5.66 0.55
C PHE A 66 2.26 -6.10 -0.77
N ALA A 67 2.84 -7.11 -1.42
CA ALA A 67 2.28 -7.76 -2.61
C ALA A 67 0.84 -8.21 -2.36
N ARG A 68 0.64 -9.00 -1.29
CA ARG A 68 -0.68 -9.52 -0.90
C ARG A 68 -1.68 -8.43 -0.56
N LEU A 69 -1.23 -7.31 0.00
CA LEU A 69 -2.09 -6.17 0.29
C LEU A 69 -2.57 -5.48 -0.99
N LEU A 70 -1.70 -5.36 -1.99
CA LEU A 70 -2.03 -4.76 -3.28
C LEU A 70 -2.81 -5.70 -4.21
N GLU A 71 -2.74 -7.01 -4.00
CA GLU A 71 -3.54 -8.02 -4.70
C GLU A 71 -5.02 -7.99 -4.27
N GLU A 72 -5.33 -7.47 -3.08
CA GLU A 72 -6.69 -7.45 -2.55
C GLU A 72 -7.35 -6.08 -2.77
N PRO A 73 -8.38 -5.96 -3.63
CA PRO A 73 -8.99 -4.67 -4.00
C PRO A 73 -9.56 -3.89 -2.81
N SER A 74 -10.12 -4.59 -1.82
CA SER A 74 -10.67 -3.98 -0.61
C SER A 74 -9.56 -3.40 0.29
N ALA A 75 -8.39 -4.01 0.34
CA ALA A 75 -7.25 -3.49 1.09
C ALA A 75 -6.62 -2.27 0.41
N VAL A 76 -6.58 -2.24 -0.93
CA VAL A 76 -6.19 -1.06 -1.71
C VAL A 76 -7.15 0.10 -1.45
N GLN A 77 -8.46 -0.15 -1.47
CA GLN A 77 -9.47 0.87 -1.18
C GLN A 77 -9.30 1.46 0.23
N MET A 78 -9.11 0.61 1.25
CA MET A 78 -8.85 1.05 2.63
C MET A 78 -7.55 1.87 2.75
N LEU A 79 -6.54 1.58 1.93
CA LEU A 79 -5.28 2.34 1.89
C LEU A 79 -5.50 3.74 1.30
N ILE A 80 -6.27 3.84 0.22
CA ILE A 80 -6.66 5.12 -0.39
C ILE A 80 -7.44 5.97 0.61
N GLU A 81 -8.50 5.41 1.20
CA GLU A 81 -9.35 6.12 2.17
C GLU A 81 -8.54 6.66 3.36
N GLN A 82 -7.57 5.89 3.88
CA GLN A 82 -6.71 6.37 4.97
C GLN A 82 -5.70 7.44 4.53
N LEU A 83 -5.19 7.38 3.30
CA LEU A 83 -4.32 8.43 2.76
C LEU A 83 -5.09 9.73 2.55
N GLU A 84 -6.33 9.65 2.08
CA GLU A 84 -7.24 10.80 1.92
C GLU A 84 -7.58 11.42 3.27
N SER A 85 -7.94 10.59 4.26
CA SER A 85 -8.33 11.03 5.60
C SER A 85 -7.21 11.68 6.43
N GLN A 86 -5.94 11.55 6.03
CA GLN A 86 -4.78 12.09 6.76
C GLN A 86 -4.10 13.31 6.11
N GLY A 87 -4.78 14.03 5.21
CA GLY A 87 -4.31 15.35 4.75
C GLY A 87 -5.34 16.43 5.00
#